data_AF-U2T5J3-F1
#
_entry.id   AF-U2T5J3-F1
#
_cell.length_a   1.000
_cell.length_b   1.000
_cell.length_c   1.000
_cell.angle_alpha   90.00
_cell.angle_beta   90.00
_cell.angle_gamma   90.00
#
_symmetry.space_group_name_H-M   'P 1'
#
loop_
_entity.id
_entity.type
_entity.pdbx_description
1 polymer ?
#
loop_
_entity_poly.entity_id
_entity_poly.type
_entity_poly.pdbx_seq_one_letter_code
_entity_poly.pdbx_strand_id
1 'polypeptide(L)'
;MTETLSQLSTVFIYAAMGVYAAAFIAFALDLARRGARVTAVEAASVPSAVARRAAVPANAGARTTITADTGGSPRVEAPPSSALGRLSSRISSRIEDDVMNGSVSSTSIRWAFALTIIGFAFHLVATVLRGIAAARVPWANMWEFSMTGTLVIIGVFLVANLKWDIKY
;
A
#
# COMPACT_ATOMS: atom_id res chain seq x y z
N MET A 1 -31.62 -14.13 -29.97
CA MET A 1 -30.87 -14.62 -28.79
C MET A 1 -29.40 -14.21 -28.80
N THR A 2 -28.70 -14.22 -29.94
CA THR A 2 -27.30 -13.76 -30.03
C THR A 2 -27.16 -12.25 -29.75
N GLU A 3 -28.11 -11.44 -30.23
CA GLU A 3 -28.12 -9.99 -29.99
C GLU A 3 -28.20 -9.64 -28.50
N THR A 4 -29.08 -10.31 -27.75
CA THR A 4 -29.22 -10.10 -26.30
C THR A 4 -27.95 -10.47 -25.54
N LEU A 5 -27.24 -11.52 -25.96
CA LEU A 5 -25.96 -11.92 -25.36
C LEU A 5 -24.85 -10.90 -25.66
N SER A 6 -24.82 -10.33 -26.87
CA SER A 6 -23.89 -9.27 -27.27
C SER A 6 -24.11 -7.99 -26.48
N GLN A 7 -25.37 -7.59 -26.28
CA GLN A 7 -25.73 -6.43 -25.47
C GLN A 7 -25.34 -6.63 -24.00
N LEU A 8 -25.65 -7.80 -23.42
CA LEU A 8 -25.22 -8.11 -22.05
C LEU A 8 -23.70 -8.10 -21.92
N SER A 9 -22.96 -8.71 -22.85
CA SER A 9 -21.49 -8.65 -22.88
C SER A 9 -20.98 -7.20 -22.84
N THR A 10 -21.62 -6.31 -23.62
CA THR A 10 -21.26 -4.88 -23.67
C THR A 10 -21.57 -4.15 -22.36
N VAL A 11 -22.67 -4.49 -21.68
CA VAL A 11 -22.97 -3.91 -20.36
C VAL A 11 -21.98 -4.40 -19.31
N PHE A 12 -21.66 -5.70 -19.29
CA PHE A 12 -20.71 -6.27 -18.35
C PHE A 12 -19.29 -5.70 -18.52
N ILE A 13 -18.85 -5.41 -19.76
CA ILE A 13 -17.54 -4.79 -19.96
C ILE A 13 -17.51 -3.35 -19.42
N TYR A 14 -18.57 -2.55 -19.60
CA TYR A 14 -18.64 -1.21 -19.02
C TYR A 14 -18.70 -1.23 -17.50
N ALA A 15 -19.44 -2.17 -16.92
CA ALA A 15 -19.44 -2.40 -15.47
C ALA A 15 -18.03 -2.76 -14.97
N ALA A 16 -17.34 -3.69 -15.66
CA ALA A 16 -15.97 -4.07 -15.33
C ALA A 16 -15.01 -2.87 -15.38
N MET A 17 -15.11 -2.02 -16.41
CA MET A 17 -14.29 -0.80 -16.53
C MET A 17 -14.49 0.14 -15.33
N GLY A 18 -15.74 0.37 -14.93
CA GLY A 18 -16.05 1.21 -13.75
C GLY A 18 -15.49 0.62 -12.45
N VAL A 19 -15.62 -0.69 -12.26
CA VAL A 19 -15.11 -1.38 -11.07
C VAL A 19 -13.58 -1.38 -11.04
N TYR A 20 -12.91 -1.60 -12.18
CA TYR A 20 -11.45 -1.51 -12.27
C TYR A 20 -10.93 -0.10 -12.01
N ALA A 21 -11.63 0.94 -12.47
CA ALA A 21 -11.27 2.32 -12.15
C ALA A 21 -11.33 2.58 -10.63
N ALA A 22 -12.37 2.08 -9.95
CA ALA A 22 -12.46 2.16 -8.49
C ALA A 22 -11.35 1.36 -7.78
N ALA A 23 -11.03 0.16 -8.28
CA ALA A 23 -9.92 -0.64 -7.77
C ALA A 23 -8.57 0.09 -7.93
N PHE A 24 -8.33 0.70 -9.09
CA PHE A 24 -7.13 1.48 -9.37
C PHE A 24 -6.99 2.66 -8.40
N ILE A 25 -8.07 3.42 -8.14
CA ILE A 25 -8.06 4.50 -7.15
C ILE A 25 -7.73 3.96 -5.76
N ALA A 26 -8.31 2.83 -5.35
CA ALA A 26 -8.02 2.22 -4.06
C ALA A 26 -6.55 1.81 -3.93
N PHE A 27 -5.95 1.21 -4.98
CA PHE A 27 -4.52 0.89 -5.01
C PHE A 27 -3.64 2.14 -4.98
N ALA A 28 -3.98 3.18 -5.75
CA ALA A 28 -3.22 4.42 -5.78
C ALA A 28 -3.23 5.12 -4.40
N LEU A 29 -4.37 5.14 -3.72
CA LEU A 29 -4.49 5.69 -2.37
C LEU A 29 -3.71 4.87 -1.34
N ASP A 30 -3.72 3.55 -1.46
CA ASP A 30 -2.93 2.67 -0.59
C ASP A 30 -1.43 2.93 -0.78
N LEU A 31 -0.97 3.00 -2.02
CA LEU A 31 0.43 3.28 -2.36
C LEU A 31 0.87 4.67 -1.87
N ALA A 32 0.04 5.70 -2.06
CA ALA A 32 0.33 7.05 -1.59
C ALA A 32 0.47 7.11 -0.04
N ARG A 33 -0.41 6.42 0.68
CA ARG A 33 -0.36 6.34 2.15
C ARG A 33 0.86 5.55 2.63
N ARG A 34 1.23 4.47 1.95
CA ARG A 34 2.44 3.69 2.27
C ARG A 34 3.70 4.52 2.03
N GLY A 35 3.80 5.22 0.91
CA GLY A 35 4.92 6.10 0.60
C GLY A 35 5.12 7.19 1.67
N ALA A 36 4.03 7.84 2.10
CA ALA A 36 4.11 8.86 3.15
C ALA A 36 4.58 8.29 4.51
N ARG A 37 4.20 7.05 4.83
CA ARG A 37 4.66 6.36 6.06
C ARG A 37 6.16 6.07 6.00
N VAL A 38 6.65 5.54 4.87
CA VAL A 38 8.09 5.25 4.69
C VAL A 38 8.91 6.52 4.84
N THR A 39 8.50 7.63 4.20
CA THR A 39 9.19 8.92 4.34
C THR A 39 9.16 9.45 5.78
N ALA A 40 8.06 9.26 6.51
CA ALA A 40 7.98 9.66 7.92
C ALA A 40 8.93 8.83 8.82
N VAL A 41 9.08 7.54 8.55
CA VAL A 41 10.04 6.67 9.24
C VAL A 41 11.48 7.05 8.93
N GLU A 42 11.79 7.32 7.67
CA GLU A 42 13.11 7.80 7.27
C GLU A 42 13.46 9.14 7.95
N ALA A 43 12.50 10.07 8.02
CA ALA A 43 12.68 11.35 8.71
C ALA A 43 12.87 11.20 10.23
N ALA A 44 12.29 10.15 10.83
CA ALA A 44 12.45 9.86 12.26
C ALA A 44 13.75 9.11 12.58
N SER A 45 14.19 8.21 11.70
CA SER A 45 15.41 7.40 11.85
C SER A 45 16.69 8.15 11.44
N VAL A 46 16.59 9.10 10.52
CA VAL A 46 17.69 10.00 10.14
C VAL A 46 17.41 11.39 10.69
N PRO A 47 17.97 11.77 11.86
CA PRO A 47 17.82 13.12 12.37
C PRO A 47 18.31 14.11 11.32
N SER A 48 17.47 15.09 10.98
CA SER A 48 17.82 16.12 10.01
C SER A 48 19.16 16.75 10.36
N ALA A 49 19.93 17.23 9.38
CA ALA A 49 21.20 17.91 9.65
C ALA A 49 21.04 19.08 10.64
N VAL A 50 19.85 19.69 10.66
CA VAL A 50 19.44 20.73 11.62
C VAL A 50 19.26 20.15 13.03
N ALA A 51 18.58 18.99 13.18
CA ALA A 51 18.45 18.30 14.47
C ALA A 51 19.81 17.81 14.99
N ARG A 52 20.69 17.29 14.11
CA ARG A 52 22.08 16.95 14.48
C ARG A 52 22.86 18.17 14.94
N ARG A 53 22.71 19.32 14.27
CA ARG A 53 23.39 20.58 14.65
C ARG A 53 22.83 21.19 15.93
N ALA A 54 21.54 21.03 16.20
CA ALA A 54 20.91 21.43 17.46
C ALA A 54 21.25 20.51 18.64
N ALA A 55 21.53 19.23 18.36
CA ALA A 55 22.00 18.26 19.34
C ALA A 55 23.51 18.38 19.66
N VAL A 56 24.28 19.16 18.89
CA VAL A 56 25.61 19.59 19.32
C VAL A 56 25.39 20.61 20.44
N PRO A 57 25.72 20.30 21.71
CA PRO A 57 25.62 21.28 22.77
C PRO A 57 26.48 22.47 22.36
N ALA A 58 25.88 23.65 22.30
CA ALA A 58 26.65 24.87 22.30
C ALA A 58 27.41 24.88 23.62
N ASN A 59 28.69 24.49 23.60
CA ASN A 59 29.62 24.79 24.68
C ASN A 59 29.89 26.31 24.69
N ALA A 60 28.84 27.09 24.91
CA ALA A 60 28.90 28.51 25.19
C ALA A 60 29.03 28.66 26.71
N GLY A 61 30.27 28.71 27.18
CA GLY A 61 30.59 29.07 28.56
C GLY A 61 30.88 27.89 29.48
N ALA A 62 31.89 27.08 29.17
CA ALA A 62 32.57 26.30 30.19
C ALA A 62 33.32 27.28 31.11
N ARG A 63 32.62 27.81 32.13
CA ARG A 63 33.29 28.33 33.32
C ARG A 63 33.80 27.10 34.07
N THR A 64 35.11 26.88 34.01
CA THR A 64 35.81 25.88 34.80
C THR A 64 35.67 26.23 36.28
N THR A 65 34.65 25.68 36.93
CA THR A 65 34.61 25.57 38.38
C THR A 65 35.25 24.24 38.72
N ILE A 66 36.47 24.27 39.24
CA ILE A 66 37.12 23.09 39.81
C ILE A 66 36.41 22.78 41.12
N THR A 67 35.64 21.70 41.16
CA THR A 67 35.26 21.02 42.40
C THR A 67 35.74 19.59 42.30
N ALA A 68 36.63 19.23 43.23
CA ALA A 68 37.19 17.90 43.35
C ALA A 68 36.17 16.91 43.93
N ASP A 69 36.30 15.65 43.47
CA ASP A 69 35.84 14.38 44.09
C ASP A 69 34.32 14.15 44.15
N THR A 70 33.70 12.98 43.92
CA THR A 70 34.14 11.57 43.86
C THR A 70 33.06 10.78 43.08
N GLY A 71 33.48 9.76 42.31
CA GLY A 71 32.72 8.57 41.86
C GLY A 71 31.19 8.59 41.68
N GLY A 72 30.75 8.36 40.44
CA GLY A 72 29.44 7.76 40.12
C GLY A 72 28.67 8.48 39.02
N SER A 73 28.57 7.86 37.84
CA SER A 73 27.71 8.36 36.75
C SER A 73 26.29 7.81 36.92
N PRO A 74 25.27 8.61 37.27
CA PRO A 74 23.91 8.19 37.06
C PRO A 74 23.58 8.44 35.59
N ARG A 75 23.59 7.38 34.77
CA ARG A 75 22.90 7.39 33.48
C ARG A 75 21.41 7.45 33.79
N VAL A 76 20.88 8.66 33.92
CA VAL A 76 19.44 8.89 34.00
C VAL A 76 18.89 8.72 32.59
N GLU A 77 18.58 7.48 32.22
CA GLU A 77 17.66 7.23 31.13
C GLU A 77 16.26 7.47 31.68
N ALA A 78 15.84 8.75 31.66
CA ALA A 78 14.52 9.15 32.11
C ALA A 78 13.48 8.44 31.21
N PRO A 79 12.56 7.62 31.76
CA PRO A 79 11.43 7.15 30.97
C PRO A 79 10.65 8.38 30.47
N PRO A 80 10.10 8.37 29.25
CA PRO A 80 9.39 9.51 28.71
C PRO A 80 8.20 9.86 29.62
N SER A 81 8.38 10.86 30.48
CA SER A 81 7.40 11.32 31.47
C SER A 81 6.22 12.02 30.78
N SER A 82 6.42 12.52 29.56
CA SER A 82 5.38 13.16 28.75
C SER A 82 4.47 12.13 28.07
N ALA A 83 3.16 12.39 28.12
CA ALA A 83 2.16 11.63 27.35
C ALA A 83 2.49 11.58 25.85
N LEU A 84 3.12 12.65 25.34
CA LEU A 84 3.67 12.74 23.99
C LEU A 84 4.82 11.76 23.75
N GLY A 85 5.74 11.57 24.69
CA GLY A 85 6.83 10.59 24.55
C GLY A 85 6.33 9.15 24.61
N ARG A 86 5.30 8.87 25.42
CA ARG A 86 4.60 7.57 25.42
C ARG A 86 3.81 7.33 24.13
N LEU A 87 3.19 8.37 23.57
CA LEU A 87 2.50 8.28 22.28
C LEU A 87 3.51 8.08 21.13
N SER A 88 4.62 8.81 21.13
CA SER A 88 5.70 8.71 20.15
C SER A 88 6.38 7.34 20.15
N SER A 89 6.64 6.76 21.34
CA SER A 89 7.19 5.40 21.46
C SER A 89 6.19 4.31 21.07
N ARG A 90 4.89 4.47 21.37
CA ARG A 90 3.84 3.57 20.87
C ARG A 90 3.66 3.66 19.35
N ILE A 91 3.79 4.86 18.78
CA ILE A 91 3.75 5.04 17.33
C ILE A 91 5.01 4.41 16.72
N SER A 92 6.20 4.64 17.26
CA SER A 92 7.45 4.03 16.78
C SER A 92 7.43 2.51 16.86
N SER A 93 7.00 1.92 17.98
CA SER A 93 6.93 0.46 18.13
C SER A 93 5.94 -0.17 17.15
N ARG A 94 4.73 0.39 17.00
CA ARG A 94 3.79 -0.09 15.97
C ARG A 94 4.35 0.01 14.56
N ILE A 95 5.16 1.03 14.28
CA ILE A 95 5.77 1.21 12.97
C ILE A 95 6.91 0.19 12.78
N GLU A 96 7.78 0.00 13.77
CA GLU A 96 8.83 -1.02 13.77
C GLU A 96 8.23 -2.42 13.58
N ASP A 97 7.13 -2.73 14.27
CA ASP A 97 6.39 -3.98 14.12
C ASP A 97 5.78 -4.13 12.73
N ASP A 98 5.21 -3.07 12.13
CA ASP A 98 4.67 -3.10 10.75
C ASP A 98 5.78 -3.28 9.69
N VAL A 99 6.98 -2.77 9.97
CA VAL A 99 8.17 -2.91 9.11
C VAL A 99 8.78 -4.30 9.24
N MET A 100 8.91 -4.82 10.47
CA MET A 100 9.55 -6.11 10.76
C MET A 100 8.64 -7.31 10.47
N ASN A 101 7.35 -7.20 10.79
CA ASN A 101 6.41 -8.31 10.68
C ASN A 101 5.47 -8.20 9.46
N GLY A 102 5.60 -7.13 8.67
CA GLY A 102 4.73 -6.84 7.54
C GLY A 102 3.37 -6.31 8.02
N SER A 103 2.96 -5.17 7.46
CA SER A 103 1.70 -4.53 7.79
C SER A 103 0.55 -5.53 7.78
N VAL A 104 -0.16 -5.65 8.92
CA VAL A 104 -1.44 -6.36 9.02
C VAL A 104 -2.37 -5.75 7.98
N SER A 105 -2.44 -6.39 6.81
CA SER A 105 -3.16 -5.99 5.59
C SER A 105 -4.06 -4.77 5.79
N SER A 106 -3.59 -3.58 5.42
CA SER A 106 -4.37 -2.35 5.48
C SER A 106 -5.78 -2.59 4.91
N THR A 107 -6.83 -2.11 5.59
CA THR A 107 -8.21 -2.33 5.12
C THR A 107 -8.39 -1.89 3.66
N SER A 108 -7.67 -0.85 3.22
CA SER A 108 -7.62 -0.37 1.83
C SER A 108 -7.15 -1.42 0.82
N ILE A 109 -6.10 -2.20 1.11
CA ILE A 109 -5.61 -3.19 0.14
C ILE A 109 -6.63 -4.32 -0.06
N ARG A 110 -7.35 -4.70 1.00
CA ARG A 110 -8.42 -5.71 0.94
C ARG A 110 -9.56 -5.24 0.03
N TRP A 111 -9.96 -3.98 0.16
CA TRP A 111 -10.96 -3.38 -0.72
C TRP A 111 -10.48 -3.29 -2.17
N ALA A 112 -9.22 -2.92 -2.41
CA ALA A 112 -8.66 -2.85 -3.76
C ALA A 112 -8.67 -4.23 -4.45
N PHE A 113 -8.23 -5.28 -3.76
CA PHE A 113 -8.29 -6.65 -4.28
C PHE A 113 -9.73 -7.15 -4.46
N ALA A 114 -10.63 -6.87 -3.52
CA ALA A 114 -12.04 -7.25 -3.64
C ALA A 114 -12.69 -6.62 -4.89
N LEU A 115 -12.47 -5.33 -5.12
CA LEU A 115 -12.94 -4.64 -6.32
C LEU A 115 -12.30 -5.25 -7.58
N THR A 116 -11.01 -5.58 -7.56
CA THR A 116 -10.34 -6.23 -8.69
C THR A 116 -10.95 -7.59 -9.03
N ILE A 117 -11.27 -8.40 -8.02
CA ILE A 117 -11.92 -9.71 -8.20
C ILE A 117 -13.33 -9.54 -8.79
N ILE A 118 -14.10 -8.56 -8.31
CA ILE A 118 -15.45 -8.27 -8.83
C ILE A 118 -15.35 -7.80 -10.29
N GLY A 119 -14.44 -6.87 -10.59
CA GLY A 119 -14.18 -6.39 -11.94
C GLY A 119 -13.76 -7.53 -12.87
N PHE A 120 -12.92 -8.45 -12.39
CA PHE A 120 -12.53 -9.65 -13.11
C PHE A 120 -13.70 -10.58 -13.39
N ALA A 121 -14.59 -10.80 -12.42
CA ALA A 121 -15.79 -11.61 -12.63
C ALA A 121 -16.69 -11.03 -13.73
N PHE A 122 -16.95 -9.72 -13.70
CA PHE A 122 -17.73 -9.05 -14.76
C PHE A 122 -17.02 -9.12 -16.11
N HIS A 123 -15.70 -8.93 -16.15
CA HIS A 123 -14.93 -9.02 -17.37
C HIS A 123 -14.94 -10.43 -17.96
N LEU A 124 -14.82 -11.46 -17.12
CA LEU A 124 -14.89 -12.87 -17.52
C LEU A 124 -16.27 -13.19 -18.12
N VAL A 125 -17.34 -12.78 -17.44
CA VAL A 125 -18.72 -12.96 -17.93
C VAL A 125 -18.91 -12.24 -19.27
N ALA A 126 -18.44 -11.00 -19.41
CA ALA A 126 -18.49 -10.26 -20.67
C ALA A 126 -17.81 -11.03 -21.82
N THR A 127 -16.62 -11.58 -21.54
CA THR A 127 -15.80 -12.30 -22.52
C THR A 127 -16.44 -13.62 -22.94
N VAL A 128 -17.00 -14.38 -21.99
CA VAL A 128 -17.69 -15.65 -22.26
C VAL A 128 -18.96 -15.41 -23.07
N LEU A 129 -19.79 -14.44 -22.67
CA LEU A 129 -20.99 -14.06 -23.41
C LEU A 129 -20.64 -13.64 -24.85
N ARG A 130 -19.50 -12.95 -25.04
CA ARG A 130 -19.01 -12.54 -26.36
C ARG A 130 -18.66 -13.74 -27.24
N GLY A 131 -17.93 -14.72 -26.70
CA GLY A 131 -17.58 -15.93 -27.44
C GLY A 131 -18.82 -16.75 -27.84
N ILE A 132 -19.79 -16.89 -26.93
CA ILE A 132 -21.05 -17.60 -27.21
C ILE A 132 -21.85 -16.90 -28.30
N ALA A 133 -22.01 -15.57 -28.20
CA ALA A 133 -22.75 -14.79 -29.18
C ALA A 133 -22.12 -14.86 -30.58
N ALA A 134 -20.78 -14.95 -30.64
CA ALA A 134 -20.01 -14.99 -31.87
C ALA A 134 -19.81 -16.41 -32.45
N ALA A 135 -20.21 -17.46 -31.72
CA ALA A 135 -19.98 -18.88 -32.02
C ALA A 135 -18.51 -19.21 -32.37
N ARG A 136 -17.58 -18.45 -31.81
CA ARG A 136 -16.13 -18.61 -31.99
C ARG A 136 -15.41 -18.05 -30.77
N VAL A 137 -14.14 -18.38 -30.64
CA VAL A 137 -13.34 -17.82 -29.56
C VAL A 137 -13.06 -16.32 -29.85
N PRO A 138 -13.22 -15.42 -28.86
CA PRO A 138 -13.25 -13.97 -29.07
C PRO A 138 -11.83 -13.37 -29.17
N TRP A 139 -11.14 -13.67 -30.26
CA TRP A 139 -9.81 -13.12 -30.58
C TRP A 139 -9.64 -12.78 -32.07
N ALA A 140 -10.73 -12.82 -32.84
CA ALA A 140 -10.69 -12.54 -34.28
C ALA A 140 -10.62 -11.04 -34.62
N ASN A 141 -11.07 -10.18 -33.70
CA ASN A 141 -11.15 -8.72 -33.88
C ASN A 141 -10.32 -8.01 -32.81
N MET A 142 -9.77 -6.83 -33.10
CA MET A 142 -8.99 -6.00 -32.17
C MET A 142 -9.71 -5.73 -30.84
N TRP A 143 -11.02 -5.50 -30.91
CA TRP A 143 -11.86 -5.36 -29.71
C TRP A 143 -11.90 -6.64 -28.84
N GLU A 144 -12.09 -7.79 -29.48
CA GLU A 144 -12.20 -9.08 -28.78
C GLU A 144 -10.81 -9.51 -28.26
N PHE A 145 -9.77 -9.23 -29.04
CA PHE A 145 -8.37 -9.43 -28.68
C PHE A 145 -7.96 -8.59 -27.46
N SER A 146 -8.32 -7.31 -27.40
CA SER A 146 -7.99 -6.48 -26.24
C SER A 146 -8.75 -6.90 -24.98
N MET A 147 -10.02 -7.30 -25.12
CA MET A 147 -10.83 -7.85 -24.02
C MET A 147 -10.21 -9.13 -23.45
N THR A 148 -9.94 -10.13 -24.30
CA THR A 148 -9.31 -11.38 -23.86
C THR A 148 -7.89 -11.19 -23.34
N GLY A 149 -7.07 -10.37 -24.00
CA GLY A 149 -5.71 -10.08 -23.57
C GLY A 149 -5.65 -9.42 -22.19
N THR A 150 -6.48 -8.40 -21.95
CA THR A 150 -6.55 -7.74 -20.63
C THR A 150 -7.16 -8.64 -19.56
N LEU A 151 -8.13 -9.51 -19.91
CA LEU A 151 -8.64 -10.53 -19.00
C LEU A 151 -7.52 -11.47 -18.53
N VAL A 152 -6.68 -11.96 -19.45
CA VAL A 152 -5.53 -12.81 -19.11
C VAL A 152 -4.54 -12.09 -18.21
N ILE A 153 -4.19 -10.84 -18.52
CA ILE A 153 -3.26 -10.05 -17.70
C ILE A 153 -3.77 -9.93 -16.26
N ILE A 154 -5.04 -9.53 -16.07
CA ILE A 154 -5.62 -9.41 -14.72
C ILE A 154 -5.76 -10.77 -14.05
N GLY A 155 -6.09 -11.82 -14.81
CA GLY A 155 -6.16 -13.19 -14.30
C GLY A 155 -4.81 -13.67 -13.75
N VAL A 156 -3.73 -13.43 -14.48
CA VAL A 156 -2.36 -13.73 -14.03
C VAL A 156 -2.01 -12.91 -12.79
N PHE A 157 -2.32 -11.61 -12.79
CA PHE A 157 -2.11 -10.74 -11.63
C PHE A 157 -2.81 -11.29 -10.37
N LEU A 158 -4.09 -11.67 -10.48
CA LEU A 158 -4.86 -12.21 -9.38
C LEU A 158 -4.33 -13.57 -8.91
N VAL A 159 -4.05 -14.49 -9.83
CA VAL A 159 -3.51 -15.82 -9.48
C VAL A 159 -2.16 -15.68 -8.79
N ALA A 160 -1.27 -14.82 -9.30
CA ALA A 160 0.04 -14.61 -8.72
C ALA A 160 -0.07 -14.08 -7.29
N ASN A 161 -0.92 -13.06 -7.07
CA ASN A 161 -1.12 -12.47 -5.75
C ASN A 161 -1.83 -13.43 -4.79
N LEU A 162 -2.83 -14.20 -5.24
CA LEU A 162 -3.60 -15.07 -4.36
C LEU A 162 -2.84 -16.34 -3.97
N LYS A 163 -1.97 -16.86 -4.85
CA LYS A 163 -1.22 -18.10 -4.62
C LYS A 163 0.07 -17.88 -3.84
N TRP A 164 0.82 -16.81 -4.15
CA TRP A 164 2.14 -16.57 -3.55
C TRP A 164 2.14 -15.41 -2.54
N ASP A 165 1.00 -14.76 -2.32
CA ASP A 165 0.85 -13.60 -1.44
C ASP A 165 1.99 -12.58 -1.58
N ILE A 166 2.30 -12.22 -2.83
CA ILE A 166 3.34 -11.25 -3.19
C ILE A 166 2.82 -9.84 -2.90
N LYS A 167 2.43 -9.58 -1.64
CA LYS A 167 2.12 -8.25 -1.15
C LYS A 167 3.44 -7.54 -0.93
N TYR A 168 3.71 -6.54 -1.76
CA TYR A 168 4.83 -5.61 -1.58
C TYR A 168 4.67 -4.76 -0.31
#